data_AF-A0A970JCX6-F1
#
_entry.id   AF-A0A970JCX6-F1
#
_cell.length_a   1.000
_cell.length_b   1.000
_cell.length_c   1.000
_cell.angle_alpha   90.00
_cell.angle_beta   90.00
_cell.angle_gamma   90.00
#
_symmetry.space_group_name_H-M   'P 1'
#
loop_
_entity.id
_entity.type
_entity.pdbx_description
1 polymer ?
#
loop_
_entity_poly.entity_id
_entity_poly.type
_entity_poly.pdbx_seq_one_letter_code
_entity_poly.pdbx_strand_id
1 'polypeptide(L)'
;MFSLFKRKKPDIDYEKLPQHVAVIMDGNGRWAKRRGLPRTAGHSAGAKAFEKLIENCANLGIKYLTVYAFSTENWKRPKEEVDALMALLEDYLENGLDRLDKTIRVKVIGDISKFSEKFR
;
A
#
# COMPACT_ATOMS: atom_id res chain seq x y z
N MET A 1 -11.79 21.15 31.11
CA MET A 1 -11.79 19.75 31.59
C MET A 1 -12.60 18.91 30.61
N PHE A 2 -12.01 18.45 29.50
CA PHE A 2 -12.68 17.56 28.53
C PHE A 2 -11.69 16.50 28.04
N SER A 3 -11.53 15.44 28.85
CA SER A 3 -10.98 14.16 28.37
C SER A 3 -12.15 13.19 28.29
N LEU A 4 -12.99 13.34 27.27
CA LEU A 4 -14.01 12.34 26.96
C LEU A 4 -13.53 11.52 25.75
N PHE A 5 -13.45 10.22 25.98
CA PHE A 5 -13.03 9.15 25.07
C PHE A 5 -11.52 9.00 24.85
N LYS A 6 -10.81 8.54 25.90
CA LYS A 6 -9.64 7.68 25.65
C LYS A 6 -10.15 6.44 24.91
N ARG A 7 -9.91 6.34 23.60
CA ARG A 7 -10.15 5.11 22.83
C ARG A 7 -9.48 3.96 23.57
N LYS A 8 -10.28 3.03 24.10
CA LYS A 8 -9.77 1.78 24.68
C LYS A 8 -9.00 1.07 23.56
N LYS A 9 -7.76 0.66 23.81
CA LYS A 9 -7.01 -0.14 22.84
C LYS A 9 -7.84 -1.40 22.54
N PRO A 10 -7.92 -1.83 21.26
CA PRO A 10 -8.63 -3.07 20.93
C PRO A 10 -8.01 -4.22 21.74
N ASP A 11 -8.86 -5.06 22.31
CA ASP A 11 -8.45 -6.30 22.94
C ASP A 11 -8.23 -7.32 21.81
N ILE A 12 -6.96 -7.52 21.43
CA ILE A 12 -6.59 -8.36 20.29
C ILE A 12 -6.25 -9.75 20.83
N ASP A 13 -6.99 -10.75 20.38
CA ASP A 13 -6.65 -12.16 20.59
C ASP A 13 -5.57 -12.56 19.59
N TYR A 14 -4.30 -12.52 20.04
CA TYR A 14 -3.13 -12.81 19.21
C TYR A 14 -3.09 -14.25 18.70
N GLU A 15 -3.74 -15.19 19.39
CA GLU A 15 -3.83 -16.61 18.98
C GLU A 15 -4.77 -16.81 17.78
N LYS A 16 -5.64 -15.83 17.50
CA LYS A 16 -6.62 -15.87 16.40
C LYS A 16 -6.29 -14.92 15.25
N LEU A 17 -5.07 -14.40 15.19
CA LEU A 17 -4.67 -13.53 14.09
C LEU A 17 -4.66 -14.28 12.75
N PRO A 18 -5.11 -13.64 11.66
CA PRO A 18 -4.99 -14.23 10.34
C PRO A 18 -3.51 -14.36 9.97
N GLN A 19 -3.14 -15.50 9.38
CA GLN A 19 -1.80 -15.67 8.84
C GLN A 19 -1.57 -14.82 7.58
N HIS A 20 -2.63 -14.54 6.83
CA HIS A 20 -2.58 -13.81 5.57
C HIS A 20 -3.72 -12.79 5.49
N VAL A 21 -3.37 -11.54 5.20
CA VAL A 21 -4.30 -10.47 4.88
C VAL A 21 -4.11 -10.03 3.44
N ALA A 22 -5.19 -9.89 2.69
CA ALA A 22 -5.20 -9.29 1.36
C ALA A 22 -5.96 -7.96 1.37
N VAL A 23 -5.39 -6.92 0.76
CA VAL A 23 -5.95 -5.55 0.77
C VAL A 23 -6.01 -4.99 -0.64
N ILE A 24 -7.14 -4.39 -0.99
CA ILE A 24 -7.30 -3.57 -2.19
C ILE A 24 -7.18 -2.09 -1.79
N MET A 25 -6.18 -1.38 -2.29
CA MET A 25 -5.92 0.03 -1.96
C MET A 25 -6.77 1.00 -2.80
N ASP A 26 -8.08 0.91 -2.66
CA ASP A 26 -9.01 1.79 -3.36
C ASP A 26 -9.21 3.12 -2.60
N GLY A 27 -9.62 4.16 -3.33
CA GLY A 27 -10.11 5.41 -2.77
C GLY A 27 -9.17 6.59 -2.90
N ASN A 28 -7.92 6.40 -3.35
CA ASN A 28 -6.90 7.45 -3.46
C ASN A 28 -7.39 8.69 -4.25
N GLY A 29 -7.97 8.49 -5.43
CA GLY A 29 -8.51 9.59 -6.24
C GLY A 29 -9.71 10.31 -5.58
N ARG A 30 -10.60 9.56 -4.92
CA ARG A 30 -11.74 10.13 -4.17
C ARG A 30 -11.27 10.89 -2.93
N TRP A 31 -10.22 10.40 -2.27
CA TRP A 31 -9.60 11.05 -1.12
C TRP A 31 -9.01 12.42 -1.49
N ALA A 32 -8.33 12.51 -2.64
CA ALA A 32 -7.78 13.76 -3.16
C ALA A 32 -8.89 14.73 -3.58
N LYS A 33 -9.89 14.26 -4.34
CA LYS A 33 -11.03 15.08 -4.80
C LYS A 33 -11.77 15.76 -3.65
N ARG A 34 -12.05 15.02 -2.55
CA ARG A 34 -12.71 15.57 -1.36
C ARG A 34 -11.91 16.67 -0.64
N ARG A 35 -10.62 16.81 -0.94
CA ARG A 35 -9.71 17.80 -0.36
C ARG A 35 -9.32 18.90 -1.34
N GLY A 36 -9.89 18.91 -2.55
CA GLY A 36 -9.49 19.86 -3.60
C GLY A 36 -8.06 19.65 -4.10
N LEU A 37 -7.49 18.46 -3.93
CA LEU A 37 -6.12 18.15 -4.30
C LEU A 37 -6.03 17.41 -5.66
N PRO A 38 -4.89 17.52 -6.37
CA PRO A 38 -4.60 16.69 -7.54
C PRO A 38 -4.64 15.19 -7.21
N ARG A 39 -5.00 14.35 -8.19
CA ARG A 39 -5.05 12.88 -8.01
C ARG A 39 -3.72 12.28 -7.54
N THR A 40 -2.60 12.82 -8.00
CA THR A 40 -1.24 12.43 -7.62
C THR A 40 -1.03 12.52 -6.10
N ALA A 41 -1.56 13.55 -5.44
CA ALA A 41 -1.50 13.68 -3.97
C ALA A 41 -2.24 12.54 -3.26
N GLY A 42 -3.32 12.03 -3.87
CA GLY A 42 -4.03 10.84 -3.39
C GLY A 42 -3.19 9.57 -3.49
N HIS A 43 -2.43 9.41 -4.58
CA HIS A 43 -1.51 8.27 -4.74
C HIS A 43 -0.37 8.33 -3.72
N SER A 44 0.23 9.49 -3.49
CA SER A 44 1.25 9.67 -2.43
C SER A 44 0.71 9.40 -1.03
N ALA A 45 -0.52 9.81 -0.74
CA ALA A 45 -1.18 9.46 0.53
C ALA A 45 -1.44 7.96 0.66
N GLY A 46 -1.79 7.29 -0.44
CA GLY A 46 -1.92 5.83 -0.52
C GLY A 46 -0.60 5.12 -0.22
N ALA A 47 0.52 5.58 -0.79
CA ALA A 47 1.84 5.01 -0.51
C ALA A 47 2.21 5.11 0.99
N LYS A 48 1.97 6.25 1.63
CA LYS A 48 2.18 6.40 3.09
C LYS A 48 1.26 5.50 3.93
N ALA A 49 0.04 5.26 3.48
CA ALA A 49 -0.89 4.35 4.14
C ALA A 49 -0.42 2.89 3.99
N PHE A 50 0.16 2.54 2.84
CA PHE A 50 0.73 1.23 2.58
C PHE A 50 1.93 0.91 3.47
N GLU A 51 2.87 1.86 3.64
CA GLU A 51 4.00 1.71 4.57
C GLU A 51 3.52 1.38 5.98
N LYS A 52 2.57 2.18 6.50
CA LYS A 52 1.97 1.94 7.83
C LYS A 52 1.26 0.61 7.92
N LEU A 53 0.61 0.16 6.85
CA LEU A 53 -0.06 -1.14 6.82
C LEU A 53 0.96 -2.28 6.97
N ILE A 54 2.08 -2.21 6.25
CA ILE A 54 3.17 -3.18 6.37
C ILE A 54 3.72 -3.21 7.79
N GLU A 55 4.06 -2.05 8.35
CA GLU A 55 4.57 -1.94 9.74
C GLU A 55 3.58 -2.53 10.74
N ASN A 56 2.29 -2.21 10.62
CA ASN A 56 1.27 -2.75 11.51
C ASN A 56 1.12 -4.27 11.38
N CYS A 57 1.14 -4.81 10.17
CA CYS A 57 1.09 -6.26 9.95
C CYS A 57 2.32 -6.95 10.56
N ALA A 58 3.51 -6.40 10.36
CA ALA A 58 4.74 -6.92 10.95
C ALA A 58 4.69 -6.89 12.48
N ASN A 59 4.29 -5.77 13.08
CA ASN A 59 4.17 -5.61 14.53
C ASN A 59 3.11 -6.53 15.16
N LEU A 60 2.05 -6.86 14.43
CA LEU A 60 1.03 -7.82 14.87
C LEU A 60 1.47 -9.28 14.69
N GLY A 61 2.55 -9.56 13.94
CA GLY A 61 2.98 -10.92 13.62
C GLY A 61 2.18 -11.57 12.48
N ILE A 62 1.50 -10.77 11.65
CA ILE A 62 0.84 -11.26 10.44
C ILE A 62 1.92 -11.67 9.43
N LYS A 63 1.88 -12.93 8.99
CA LYS A 63 2.95 -13.55 8.20
C LYS A 63 2.94 -13.13 6.73
N TYR A 64 1.76 -12.87 6.17
CA TYR A 64 1.59 -12.51 4.77
C TYR A 64 0.67 -11.31 4.61
N LEU A 65 1.12 -10.34 3.83
CA LEU A 65 0.32 -9.23 3.36
C LEU A 65 0.37 -9.22 1.83
N THR A 66 -0.79 -9.34 1.18
CA THR A 66 -0.93 -9.14 -0.27
C THR A 66 -1.67 -7.86 -0.52
N VAL A 67 -1.08 -6.99 -1.32
CA VAL A 67 -1.69 -5.70 -1.65
C VAL A 67 -1.93 -5.62 -3.14
N TYR A 68 -3.17 -5.30 -3.50
CA TYR A 68 -3.56 -5.12 -4.89
C TYR A 68 -3.20 -3.70 -5.33
N ALA A 69 -1.97 -3.55 -5.84
CA ALA A 69 -1.41 -2.26 -6.24
C ALA A 69 -1.83 -1.84 -7.65
N PHE A 70 -1.94 -2.79 -8.59
CA PHE A 70 -2.26 -2.52 -9.99
C PHE A 70 -3.04 -3.69 -10.61
N SER A 71 -4.15 -3.39 -11.29
CA SER A 71 -5.00 -4.40 -11.94
C SER A 71 -4.73 -4.51 -13.45
N THR A 72 -5.12 -5.63 -14.06
CA THR A 72 -5.11 -5.81 -15.52
C THR A 72 -5.98 -4.77 -16.24
N GLU A 73 -7.03 -4.29 -15.60
CA GLU A 73 -7.92 -3.26 -16.13
C GLU A 73 -7.31 -1.87 -16.04
N ASN A 74 -6.30 -1.66 -15.18
CA ASN A 74 -5.61 -0.37 -15.09
C ASN A 74 -4.82 -0.06 -16.38
N TRP A 75 -4.44 -1.08 -17.16
CA TRP A 75 -3.88 -0.91 -18.51
C TRP A 75 -4.81 -0.19 -19.49
N LYS A 76 -6.11 -0.13 -19.22
CA LYS A 76 -7.09 0.59 -20.06
C LYS A 76 -7.14 2.10 -19.77
N ARG A 77 -6.40 2.59 -18.77
CA ARG A 77 -6.33 4.02 -18.43
C ARG A 77 -5.43 4.79 -19.41
N PRO A 78 -5.49 6.13 -19.42
CA PRO A 78 -4.56 6.94 -20.22
C PRO A 78 -3.10 6.59 -19.93
N LYS A 79 -2.27 6.57 -20.98
CA LYS A 79 -0.87 6.14 -20.88
C LYS A 79 -0.09 6.93 -19.84
N GLU A 80 -0.28 8.25 -19.76
CA GLU A 80 0.44 9.06 -18.77
C GLU A 80 0.07 8.68 -17.33
N GLU A 81 -1.19 8.29 -17.07
CA GLU A 81 -1.61 7.82 -15.73
C GLU A 81 -0.98 6.45 -15.42
N VAL A 82 -0.94 5.54 -16.39
CA VAL A 82 -0.32 4.23 -16.23
C VAL A 82 1.19 4.38 -15.94
N ASP A 83 1.89 5.18 -16.74
CA ASP A 83 3.33 5.39 -16.59
C ASP A 83 3.64 6.03 -15.22
N ALA A 84 2.83 6.98 -14.76
CA ALA A 84 2.98 7.57 -13.43
C ALA A 84 2.73 6.58 -12.28
N LEU A 85 1.77 5.67 -12.43
CA LEU A 85 1.50 4.61 -11.44
C LEU A 85 2.65 3.60 -11.38
N MET A 86 3.20 3.21 -12.53
CA MET A 86 4.34 2.31 -12.61
C MET A 86 5.60 2.95 -12.02
N ALA A 87 5.90 4.20 -12.35
CA ALA A 87 7.02 4.93 -11.78
C ALA A 87 6.92 5.04 -10.24
N LEU A 88 5.72 5.25 -9.70
CA LEU A 88 5.49 5.27 -8.26
C LEU A 88 5.70 3.90 -7.60
N LEU A 89 5.28 2.82 -8.27
CA LEU A 89 5.52 1.46 -7.81
C LEU A 89 7.01 1.12 -7.81
N GLU A 90 7.71 1.48 -8.88
CA GLU A 90 9.16 1.32 -9.02
C GLU A 90 9.93 2.10 -7.95
N ASP A 91 9.62 3.38 -7.74
CA ASP A 91 10.21 4.20 -6.67
C ASP A 91 9.98 3.58 -5.29
N TYR A 92 8.80 3.01 -5.05
CA TYR A 92 8.52 2.32 -3.79
C TYR A 92 9.35 1.04 -3.62
N LEU A 93 9.48 0.24 -4.67
CA LEU A 93 10.28 -0.99 -4.64
C LEU A 93 11.78 -0.71 -4.49
N GLU A 94 12.26 0.43 -4.97
CA GLU A 94 13.66 0.82 -4.83
C GLU A 94 13.93 1.53 -3.50
N ASN A 95 13.22 2.62 -3.22
CA ASN A 95 13.51 3.49 -2.09
C ASN A 95 12.64 3.22 -0.86
N GLY A 96 11.44 2.67 -1.06
CA GLY A 96 10.49 2.35 0.01
C GLY A 96 10.93 1.14 0.82
N LEU A 97 11.55 0.14 0.18
CA LEU A 97 11.98 -1.09 0.85
C LEU A 97 13.12 -0.85 1.83
N ASP A 98 14.01 0.10 1.56
CA ASP A 98 15.09 0.48 2.49
C ASP A 98 14.56 0.98 3.84
N ARG A 99 13.32 1.48 3.88
CA ARG A 99 12.66 1.94 5.10
C ARG A 99 11.98 0.82 5.88
N LEU A 100 11.82 -0.36 5.28
CA LEU A 100 11.19 -1.51 5.91
C LEU A 100 12.18 -2.29 6.77
N ASP A 101 11.65 -3.02 7.74
CA ASP A 101 12.46 -3.97 8.53
C ASP A 101 13.11 -5.01 7.59
N LYS A 102 14.40 -5.28 7.79
CA LYS A 102 15.19 -6.19 6.95
C LYS A 102 14.69 -7.64 6.95
N THR A 103 13.82 -8.01 7.88
CA THR A 103 13.16 -9.32 7.93
C THR A 103 12.00 -9.45 6.94
N ILE A 104 11.51 -8.35 6.39
CA ILE A 104 10.41 -8.34 5.43
C ILE A 104 10.91 -8.81 4.06
N ARG A 105 10.19 -9.76 3.47
CA ARG A 105 10.45 -10.27 2.11
C ARG A 105 9.35 -9.80 1.16
N VAL A 106 9.75 -9.06 0.13
CA VAL A 106 8.84 -8.60 -0.92
C VAL A 106 8.84 -9.56 -2.09
N LYS A 107 7.65 -9.83 -2.64
CA LYS A 107 7.45 -10.60 -3.86
C LYS A 107 6.39 -9.91 -4.72
N VAL A 108 6.63 -9.86 -6.02
CA VAL A 108 5.65 -9.40 -7.01
C VAL A 108 4.89 -10.61 -7.54
N ILE A 109 3.57 -10.48 -7.64
CA ILE A 109 2.68 -11.52 -8.19
C ILE A 109 1.90 -10.88 -9.34
N GLY A 110 2.00 -11.47 -10.54
CA GLY A 110 1.31 -10.99 -11.74
C GLY A 110 2.23 -10.96 -12.97
N ASP A 111 1.77 -10.29 -14.03
CA ASP A 111 2.55 -10.10 -15.26
C ASP A 111 3.54 -8.94 -15.10
N ILE A 112 4.80 -9.29 -14.83
CA ILE A 112 5.91 -8.33 -14.70
C ILE A 112 6.53 -7.96 -16.05
N SER A 113 6.10 -8.54 -17.17
CA SER A 113 6.65 -8.22 -18.50
C SER A 113 6.49 -6.74 -18.87
N LYS A 114 5.55 -6.06 -18.21
CA LYS A 114 5.22 -4.65 -18.40
C LYS A 114 6.04 -3.69 -17.54
N PHE A 115 6.86 -4.21 -16.63
CA PHE A 115 7.75 -3.39 -15.81
C PHE A 115 8.95 -2.97 -16.66
N SER A 116 9.62 -1.87 -16.28
CA SER A 116 10.88 -1.51 -16.93
C SER A 116 11.90 -2.63 -16.77
N GLU A 117 12.90 -2.69 -17.65
CA GLU A 117 13.93 -3.74 -17.61
C GLU A 117 14.66 -3.79 -16.27
N LYS A 118 14.75 -2.66 -15.57
CA LYS A 118 15.37 -2.58 -14.24
C LYS A 118 14.62 -3.39 -13.17
N PHE A 119 13.30 -3.53 -13.30
CA PHE A 119 12.44 -4.18 -12.30
C PHE A 119 11.91 -5.55 -12.73
N ARG A 120 12.33 -6.04 -13.90
CA ARG A 120 12.13 -7.43 -14.33
C ARG A 120 13.25 -8.31 -13.80
#